data_AF-A0A2X0NXH5-F1
#
_entry.id   AF-A0A2X0NXH5-F1
#
_cell.length_a   1.000
_cell.length_b   1.000
_cell.length_c   1.000
_cell.angle_alpha   90.00
_cell.angle_beta   90.00
_cell.angle_gamma   90.00
#
_symmetry.space_group_name_H-M   'P 1'
#
loop_
_entity.id
_entity.type
_entity.pdbx_description
1 polymer ?
#
loop_
_entity_poly.entity_id
_entity_poly.type
_entity_poly.pdbx_seq_one_letter_code
_entity_poly.pdbx_strand_id
1 'polypeptide(L)'
;MAPKRVCQIIRIKPDRLDEYVHLHANAWPGVLETLEQAHFKNYTIHHYAENNLLIAHFTYVGDDWEGDCQKIAENEETRRWWALTDGMQESLVEGATGSGGEKGWWVDLPEVFHFEGSR
;
A
#
# COMPACT_ATOMS: atom_id res chain seq x y z
N MET A 1 -17.63 11.13 6.37
CA MET A 1 -17.61 9.73 6.84
C MET A 1 -16.57 9.59 7.96
N ALA A 2 -16.65 8.57 8.81
CA ALA A 2 -15.57 8.29 9.77
C ALA A 2 -14.31 7.81 9.00
N PRO A 3 -13.09 8.16 9.46
CA PRO A 3 -11.87 7.73 8.78
C PRO A 3 -11.74 6.20 8.81
N LYS A 4 -11.32 5.61 7.69
CA LYS A 4 -11.08 4.18 7.55
C LYS A 4 -9.60 3.90 7.75
N ARG A 5 -9.25 3.15 8.79
CA ARG A 5 -7.89 2.63 8.99
C ARG A 5 -7.77 1.31 8.24
N VAL A 6 -6.65 1.15 7.54
CA VAL A 6 -6.39 -0.03 6.73
C VAL A 6 -5.02 -0.56 7.10
N CYS A 7 -4.95 -1.86 7.33
CA CYS A 7 -3.72 -2.60 7.52
C CYS A 7 -3.67 -3.68 6.46
N GLN A 8 -2.55 -3.79 5.74
CA GLN A 8 -2.36 -4.77 4.68
C GLN A 8 -1.00 -5.43 4.80
N ILE A 9 -0.90 -6.67 4.33
CA ILE A 9 0.36 -7.40 4.28
C ILE A 9 0.66 -7.96 2.89
N ILE A 10 1.94 -8.05 2.59
CA ILE A 10 2.51 -8.73 1.41
C ILE A 10 3.88 -9.29 1.77
N ARG A 11 4.40 -10.25 0.99
CA ARG A 11 5.77 -10.71 1.16
C ARG A 11 6.72 -9.87 0.29
N ILE A 12 7.90 -9.54 0.82
CA ILE A 12 9.03 -9.00 0.06
C ILE A 12 9.98 -10.14 -0.32
N LYS A 13 10.52 -10.11 -1.54
CA LYS A 13 11.59 -11.02 -1.94
C LYS A 13 12.86 -10.64 -1.15
N PRO A 14 13.49 -11.58 -0.41
CA PRO A 14 14.60 -11.24 0.47
C PRO A 14 15.77 -10.53 -0.22
N ASP A 15 16.05 -10.88 -1.48
CA ASP A 15 17.11 -10.30 -2.32
C ASP A 15 16.77 -8.89 -2.85
N ARG A 16 15.55 -8.40 -2.62
CA ARG A 16 15.07 -7.08 -3.07
C ARG A 16 14.82 -6.09 -1.96
N LEU A 17 14.98 -6.49 -0.69
CA LEU A 17 14.64 -5.64 0.46
C LEU A 17 15.39 -4.30 0.46
N ASP A 18 16.70 -4.32 0.25
CA ASP A 18 17.53 -3.09 0.28
C ASP A 18 17.12 -2.12 -0.83
N GLU A 19 16.83 -2.63 -2.03
CA GLU A 19 16.35 -1.84 -3.16
C GLU A 19 14.96 -1.27 -2.87
N TYR A 20 14.06 -2.08 -2.30
CA TYR A 20 12.72 -1.65 -1.90
C TYR A 20 12.76 -0.51 -0.89
N VAL A 21 13.62 -0.62 0.14
CA VAL A 21 13.82 0.42 1.15
C VAL A 21 14.39 1.69 0.52
N HIS A 22 15.40 1.57 -0.36
CA HIS A 22 15.98 2.71 -1.03
C HIS A 22 14.95 3.45 -1.91
N LEU A 23 14.13 2.71 -2.66
CA LEU A 23 13.05 3.29 -3.46
C LEU A 23 12.03 4.03 -2.59
N HIS A 24 11.57 3.43 -1.49
CA HIS A 24 10.55 4.06 -0.63
C HIS A 24 11.08 5.26 0.15
N ALA A 25 12.37 5.27 0.50
CA ALA A 25 13.02 6.46 1.06
C ALA A 25 13.08 7.64 0.06
N ASN A 26 12.95 7.36 -1.24
CA ASN A 26 12.97 8.31 -2.34
C ASN A 26 11.72 8.18 -3.22
N ALA A 27 10.56 7.92 -2.60
CA ALA A 27 9.31 7.72 -3.30
C ALA A 27 9.02 8.89 -4.25
N TRP A 28 8.52 8.57 -5.45
CA TRP A 28 8.33 9.56 -6.49
C TRP A 28 7.29 10.62 -6.07
N PRO A 29 7.59 11.92 -6.22
CA PRO A 29 6.69 12.98 -5.77
C PRO A 29 5.26 12.86 -6.30
N GLY A 30 5.06 12.51 -7.58
CA GLY A 30 3.70 12.42 -8.13
C GLY A 30 2.93 11.16 -7.71
N VAL A 31 3.62 10.10 -7.27
CA VAL A 31 2.95 8.97 -6.57
C VAL A 31 2.42 9.44 -5.21
N LEU A 32 3.23 10.21 -4.47
CA LEU A 32 2.81 10.77 -3.17
C LEU A 32 1.67 11.79 -3.34
N GLU A 33 1.74 12.63 -4.37
CA GLU A 33 0.67 13.58 -4.70
C GLU A 33 -0.62 12.86 -5.06
N THR A 34 -0.54 11.78 -5.84
CA THR A 34 -1.72 10.96 -6.19
C THR A 34 -2.37 10.35 -4.94
N LEU A 35 -1.57 9.84 -3.99
CA LEU A 35 -2.08 9.33 -2.71
C LEU A 35 -2.73 10.45 -1.87
N GLU A 36 -2.14 11.64 -1.85
CA GLU A 36 -2.68 12.79 -1.13
C GLU A 36 -4.02 13.25 -1.72
N GLN A 37 -4.12 13.37 -3.05
CA GLN A 37 -5.35 13.72 -3.74
C GLN A 37 -6.45 12.67 -3.58
N ALA A 38 -6.07 11.41 -3.38
CA ALA A 38 -6.96 10.29 -3.08
C ALA A 38 -7.24 10.11 -1.57
N HIS A 39 -6.90 11.12 -0.74
CA HIS A 39 -7.22 11.17 0.69
C HIS A 39 -6.58 10.06 1.55
N PHE A 40 -5.44 9.51 1.13
CA PHE A 40 -4.62 8.62 1.95
C PHE A 40 -3.71 9.46 2.86
N LYS A 41 -3.73 9.17 4.16
CA LYS A 41 -2.96 9.86 5.20
C LYS A 41 -2.29 8.85 6.12
N ASN A 42 -1.25 9.29 6.83
CA ASN A 42 -0.52 8.47 7.81
C ASN A 42 -0.06 7.10 7.26
N TYR A 43 0.37 7.07 6.00
CA TYR A 43 0.80 5.83 5.33
C TYR A 43 2.21 5.45 5.76
N THR A 44 2.33 4.34 6.46
CA THR A 44 3.58 3.72 6.90
C THR A 44 3.69 2.29 6.38
N ILE A 45 4.90 1.85 6.04
CA ILE A 45 5.20 0.45 5.70
C ILE A 45 6.31 -0.04 6.64
N HIS A 46 6.04 -1.11 7.39
CA HIS A 46 7.02 -1.79 8.25
C HIS A 46 7.49 -3.08 7.61
N HIS A 47 8.69 -3.54 7.97
CA HIS A 47 9.20 -4.85 7.57
C HIS A 47 9.34 -5.77 8.79
N TYR A 48 8.79 -6.97 8.68
CA TYR A 48 8.94 -8.06 9.64
C TYR A 48 9.79 -9.16 9.01
N ALA A 49 11.05 -9.23 9.42
CA ALA A 49 12.12 -9.96 8.72
C ALA A 49 11.95 -11.49 8.77
N GLU A 50 11.42 -12.00 9.86
CA GLU A 50 11.27 -13.42 10.17
C GLU A 50 10.38 -14.14 9.15
N ASN A 51 9.43 -13.40 8.57
CA ASN A 51 8.52 -13.89 7.53
C ASN A 51 8.66 -13.13 6.21
N ASN A 52 9.63 -12.21 6.12
CA ASN A 52 9.79 -11.27 5.01
C ASN A 52 8.47 -10.58 4.65
N LEU A 53 7.74 -10.08 5.65
CA LEU A 53 6.46 -9.41 5.44
C LEU A 53 6.65 -7.91 5.45
N LEU A 54 6.05 -7.24 4.46
CA LEU A 54 5.77 -5.81 4.53
C LEU A 54 4.38 -5.63 5.12
N ILE A 55 4.26 -4.70 6.06
CA ILE A 55 3.03 -4.37 6.77
C ILE A 55 2.73 -2.90 6.47
N ALA A 56 1.79 -2.66 5.57
CA ALA A 56 1.30 -1.34 5.22
C ALA A 56 0.18 -0.94 6.17
N HIS A 57 0.23 0.27 6.70
CA HIS A 57 -0.85 0.86 7.49
C HIS A 57 -1.09 2.30 7.06
N PHE A 58 -2.34 2.67 6.83
CA PHE A 58 -2.73 4.04 6.46
C PHE A 58 -4.15 4.35 6.90
N THR A 59 -4.48 5.64 6.92
CA THR A 59 -5.83 6.15 7.19
C THR A 59 -6.37 6.80 5.92
N TYR A 60 -7.50 6.31 5.44
CA TYR A 60 -8.28 6.96 4.40
C TYR A 60 -9.32 7.88 5.02
N VAL A 61 -9.33 9.15 4.59
CA VAL A 61 -10.18 10.21 5.16
C VAL A 61 -11.20 10.78 4.16
N GLY A 62 -11.27 10.22 2.95
CA GLY A 62 -12.23 10.63 1.93
C GLY A 62 -13.64 10.04 2.15
N ASP A 63 -14.51 10.26 1.17
CA ASP A 63 -15.90 9.82 1.17
C ASP A 63 -16.25 8.81 0.05
N ASP A 64 -15.40 8.67 -0.97
CA ASP A 64 -15.55 7.71 -2.08
C ASP A 64 -14.31 6.83 -2.26
N TRP A 65 -14.24 5.75 -1.46
CA TRP A 65 -13.09 4.82 -1.47
C TRP A 65 -12.85 4.20 -2.85
N GLU A 66 -13.92 3.78 -3.53
CA GLU A 66 -13.80 3.11 -4.83
C GLU A 66 -13.32 4.09 -5.89
N GLY A 67 -13.90 5.29 -5.94
CA GLY A 67 -13.46 6.34 -6.86
C GLY A 67 -12.02 6.78 -6.62
N ASP A 68 -11.58 6.91 -5.37
CA ASP A 68 -10.20 7.30 -5.05
C ASP A 68 -9.19 6.18 -5.35
N CYS A 69 -9.53 4.92 -5.06
CA CYS A 69 -8.71 3.79 -5.50
C CYS A 69 -8.62 3.69 -7.02
N GLN A 70 -9.72 3.98 -7.74
CA GLN A 70 -9.72 3.99 -9.20
C GLN A 70 -8.81 5.09 -9.76
N LYS A 71 -8.85 6.31 -9.21
CA LYS A 71 -7.93 7.40 -9.61
C LYS A 71 -6.46 6.99 -9.44
N ILE A 72 -6.13 6.34 -8.32
CA ILE A 72 -4.78 5.81 -8.09
C ILE A 72 -4.41 4.78 -9.16
N ALA A 73 -5.31 3.86 -9.47
CA ALA A 73 -5.08 2.80 -10.44
C ALA A 73 -4.95 3.29 -11.90
N GLU A 74 -5.63 4.38 -12.24
CA GLU A 74 -5.59 5.00 -13.57
C GLU A 74 -4.37 5.91 -13.77
N ASN A 75 -3.76 6.40 -12.68
CA ASN A 75 -2.60 7.29 -12.76
C ASN A 75 -1.36 6.59 -13.36
N GLU A 76 -0.80 7.17 -14.42
CA GLU A 76 0.33 6.58 -15.15
C GLU A 76 1.61 6.46 -14.33
N GLU A 77 1.90 7.44 -13.46
CA GLU A 77 3.09 7.44 -12.61
C GLU A 77 2.98 6.36 -11.53
N THR A 78 1.81 6.23 -10.92
CA THR A 78 1.50 5.13 -9.99
C THR A 78 1.65 3.77 -10.66
N ARG A 79 1.14 3.58 -11.87
CA ARG A 79 1.28 2.31 -12.60
C ARG A 79 2.74 1.97 -12.89
N ARG A 80 3.56 2.97 -13.23
CA ARG A 80 5.01 2.80 -13.43
C ARG A 80 5.72 2.45 -12.13
N TRP A 81 5.33 3.09 -11.03
CA TRP A 81 5.84 2.77 -9.70
C TRP A 81 5.49 1.33 -9.30
N TRP A 82 4.24 0.91 -9.47
CA TRP A 82 3.81 -0.46 -9.22
C TRP A 82 4.57 -1.49 -10.06
N ALA A 83 4.78 -1.23 -11.35
CA ALA A 83 5.55 -2.15 -12.18
C ALA A 83 6.97 -2.42 -11.64
N LEU A 84 7.58 -1.43 -10.96
CA LEU A 84 8.86 -1.60 -10.28
C LEU A 84 8.72 -2.36 -8.97
N THR A 85 7.80 -1.93 -8.09
CA THR A 85 7.68 -2.50 -6.74
C THR A 85 7.05 -3.89 -6.72
N ASP A 86 6.11 -4.18 -7.60
CA ASP A 86 5.47 -5.49 -7.73
C ASP A 86 6.51 -6.57 -8.07
N GLY A 87 7.52 -6.22 -8.88
CA GLY A 87 8.64 -7.11 -9.20
C GLY A 87 9.48 -7.53 -8.00
N MET A 88 9.41 -6.75 -6.90
CA MET A 88 10.13 -7.00 -5.65
C MET A 88 9.30 -7.77 -4.63
N GLN A 89 8.00 -7.92 -4.87
CA GLN A 89 7.04 -8.46 -3.92
C GLN A 89 6.49 -9.82 -4.38
N GLU A 90 5.87 -10.52 -3.44
CA GLU A 90 5.10 -11.74 -3.67
C GLU A 90 3.76 -11.64 -2.94
N SER A 91 2.67 -11.66 -3.69
CA SER A 91 1.33 -11.63 -3.11
C SER A 91 1.02 -12.88 -2.32
N LEU A 92 0.27 -12.71 -1.22
CA LEU A 92 -0.37 -13.80 -0.48
C LEU A 92 -1.77 -14.11 -1.04
N VAL A 93 -2.27 -13.32 -1.99
CA VAL A 93 -3.55 -13.54 -2.68
C VAL A 93 -3.34 -14.51 -3.83
N GLU A 94 -4.05 -15.64 -3.80
CA GLU A 94 -3.91 -16.68 -4.81
C GLU A 94 -4.29 -16.17 -6.21
N GLY A 95 -3.35 -16.28 -7.15
CA GLY A 95 -3.53 -15.87 -8.55
C GLY A 95 -3.51 -14.37 -8.79
N ALA A 96 -3.06 -13.56 -7.83
CA ALA A 96 -2.78 -12.15 -8.07
C ALA A 96 -1.53 -11.98 -8.96
N THR A 97 -1.54 -10.97 -9.83
CA THR A 97 -0.51 -10.76 -10.87
C THR A 97 0.23 -9.42 -10.76
N GLY A 98 -0.20 -8.55 -9.85
CA GLY A 98 0.38 -7.23 -9.59
C GLY A 98 -0.68 -6.27 -9.04
N SER A 99 -0.27 -5.07 -8.64
CA SER A 99 -1.14 -4.02 -8.11
C SER A 99 -2.19 -3.53 -9.12
N GLY A 100 -1.91 -3.65 -10.41
CA GLY A 100 -2.86 -3.35 -11.50
C GLY A 100 -3.65 -4.56 -12.02
N GLY A 101 -3.60 -5.71 -11.33
CA GLY A 101 -4.32 -6.92 -11.72
C GLY A 101 -5.81 -6.90 -11.34
N GLU A 102 -6.56 -7.92 -11.80
CA GLU A 102 -7.99 -8.08 -11.47
C GLU A 102 -8.24 -8.40 -9.98
N LYS A 103 -7.24 -9.01 -9.32
CA LYS A 103 -7.27 -9.36 -7.90
C LYS A 103 -6.43 -8.37 -7.10
N GLY A 104 -6.80 -8.16 -5.84
CA GLY A 104 -5.97 -7.40 -4.90
C GLY A 104 -4.56 -7.97 -4.78
N TRP A 105 -3.57 -7.09 -4.77
CA TRP A 105 -2.15 -7.49 -4.66
C TRP A 105 -1.70 -7.67 -3.20
N TRP A 106 -2.23 -6.84 -2.30
CA TRP A 106 -2.01 -6.95 -0.86
C TRP A 106 -3.19 -7.65 -0.19
N VAL A 107 -2.95 -8.31 0.95
CA VAL A 107 -4.02 -8.90 1.78
C VAL A 107 -4.45 -7.88 2.83
N ASP A 108 -5.74 -7.52 2.83
CA ASP A 108 -6.36 -6.70 3.88
C ASP A 108 -6.47 -7.48 5.20
N LEU A 109 -6.08 -6.84 6.30
CA LEU A 109 -6.24 -7.36 7.65
C LEU A 109 -7.42 -6.66 8.34
N PRO A 110 -8.38 -7.43 8.91
CA PRO A 110 -9.48 -6.84 9.68
C PRO A 110 -8.97 -6.08 10.91
N GLU A 111 -9.45 -4.85 11.08
CA GLU A 111 -9.26 -4.12 12.34
C GLU A 111 -10.09 -4.81 13.44
N VAL A 112 -9.43 -5.32 14.47
CA VAL A 112 -10.08 -5.98 15.62
C VAL A 112 -10.14 -5.10 16.88
N PHE A 113 -9.34 -4.03 16.91
CA PHE A 113 -9.27 -3.09 18.03
C PHE A 113 -8.66 -1.77 17.55
N HIS A 114 -9.20 -0.65 18.05
CA HIS A 114 -8.63 0.69 17.92
C HIS A 114 -8.86 1.47 19.21
N PHE A 115 -7.84 2.20 19.66
CA PHE A 115 -7.95 3.14 20.77
C PHE A 115 -7.25 4.44 20.40
N GLU A 116 -8.04 5.50 20.21
CA GLU A 116 -7.54 6.83 19.84
C GLU A 116 -6.72 7.49 20.96
N GLY A 117 -6.97 7.12 22.21
CA GLY A 117 -6.46 7.87 23.37
C GLY A 117 -7.23 9.17 23.63
N SER A 118 -6.78 9.92 24.63
CA SER A 118 -7.30 11.25 24.93
C SER A 118 -6.71 12.26 23.95
N ARG A 119 -7.56 13.07 23.31
CA ARG A 119 -7.16 14.16 22.41
C ARG A 119 -6.48 15.31 23.16
#